data_AF-A0A8T7HRJ8-F1
#
_entry.id   AF-A0A8T7HRJ8-F1
#
_cell.length_a   1.000
_cell.length_b   1.000
_cell.length_c   1.000
_cell.angle_alpha   90.00
_cell.angle_beta   90.00
_cell.angle_gamma   90.00
#
_symmetry.space_group_name_H-M   'P 1'
#
loop_
_entity.id
_entity.type
_entity.pdbx_description
1 polymer ?
#
loop_
_entity_poly.entity_id
_entity_poly.type
_entity_poly.pdbx_seq_one_letter_code
_entity_poly.pdbx_strand_id
1 'polypeptide(L)'
;LLCRATIGNIAGSGRKEKPFLKAGTRYHYMKMKNKLWPRVKGQSMNAVDHPYGTHRSSRKGQPTIADKNAPPGAKVGKIRPRRTGMQR
;
A
#
# COMPACT_ATOMS: atom_id res chain seq x y z
N LEU A 1 7.17 -24.45 25.78
CA LEU A 1 8.04 -23.52 26.54
C LEU A 1 9.48 -23.44 25.98
N LEU A 2 9.76 -23.89 24.75
CA LEU A 2 11.13 -23.94 24.17
C LEU A 2 11.51 -22.73 23.30
N CYS A 3 10.72 -21.66 23.30
CA CYS A 3 11.03 -20.45 22.53
C CYS A 3 12.01 -19.56 23.32
N ARG A 4 13.10 -19.14 22.67
CA ARG A 4 14.07 -18.18 23.21
C ARG A 4 13.76 -16.78 22.69
N ALA A 5 14.01 -15.77 23.52
CA ALA A 5 13.89 -14.37 23.16
C ALA A 5 15.01 -13.56 23.83
N THR A 6 15.33 -12.39 23.27
CA THR A 6 16.27 -11.44 23.86
C THR A 6 15.50 -10.40 24.67
N ILE A 7 15.97 -10.11 25.88
CA ILE A 7 15.37 -9.09 26.76
C ILE A 7 15.81 -7.70 26.28
N GLY A 8 14.84 -6.81 26.07
CA GLY A 8 15.08 -5.41 25.69
C GLY A 8 14.30 -4.96 24.45
N ASN A 9 14.47 -3.69 24.08
CA ASN A 9 13.89 -3.11 22.87
C ASN A 9 14.90 -3.10 21.72
N ILE A 10 14.41 -3.21 20.48
CA ILE A 10 15.26 -3.10 19.30
C ILE A 10 15.79 -1.66 19.18
N ALA A 11 17.10 -1.50 18.96
CA ALA A 11 17.73 -0.21 18.73
C ALA A 11 17.25 0.49 17.43
N GLY A 12 17.45 1.80 17.32
CA GLY A 12 17.06 2.57 16.13
C GLY A 12 15.56 2.93 16.05
N SER A 13 14.91 3.02 17.21
CA SER A 13 13.59 3.67 17.35
C SER A 13 13.65 5.13 16.87
N GLY A 14 12.49 5.73 16.56
CA GLY A 14 12.41 7.11 16.07
C GLY A 14 12.80 7.34 14.60
N ARG A 15 13.42 6.36 13.91
CA ARG A 15 13.82 6.49 12.49
C ARG A 15 12.68 6.90 11.53
N LYS A 16 11.42 6.64 11.89
CA LYS A 16 10.22 6.99 11.08
C LYS A 16 9.71 8.40 11.33
N GLU A 17 10.15 9.07 12.39
CA GLU A 17 9.71 10.42 12.77
C GLU A 17 10.25 11.47 11.77
N LYS A 18 11.49 11.30 11.32
CA LYS A 18 12.05 12.16 10.27
C LYS A 18 11.37 11.86 8.93
N PRO A 19 10.71 12.84 8.29
CA PRO A 19 10.12 12.65 6.97
C PRO A 19 11.21 12.50 5.90
N PHE A 20 10.87 11.85 4.78
CA PHE A 20 11.80 11.68 3.66
C PHE A 20 12.13 12.99 2.92
N LEU A 21 11.22 13.97 2.98
CA LEU A 21 11.26 15.29 2.32
C LEU A 21 11.31 15.26 0.78
N LYS A 22 12.24 14.51 0.18
CA LYS A 22 12.47 14.44 -1.28
C LYS A 22 12.13 13.07 -1.85
N ALA A 23 11.82 13.03 -3.14
CA ALA A 23 11.60 11.79 -3.87
C ALA A 23 12.90 10.94 -3.99
N GLY A 24 14.07 11.59 -4.15
CA GLY A 24 15.36 10.90 -4.28
C GLY A 24 15.76 10.11 -3.04
N THR A 25 15.54 10.64 -1.83
CA THR A 25 15.82 9.90 -0.59
C THR A 25 14.92 8.67 -0.46
N ARG A 26 13.66 8.77 -0.92
CA ARG A 26 12.74 7.63 -0.99
C ARG A 26 13.18 6.59 -2.03
N TYR A 27 13.68 7.02 -3.20
CA TYR A 27 14.22 6.14 -4.23
C TYR A 27 15.34 5.24 -3.67
N HIS A 28 16.37 5.83 -3.05
CA HIS A 28 17.48 5.05 -2.48
C HIS A 28 17.01 4.07 -1.40
N TYR A 29 16.08 4.50 -0.53
CA TYR A 29 15.49 3.63 0.49
C TYR A 29 14.72 2.44 -0.10
N MET A 30 13.97 2.65 -1.19
CA MET A 30 13.20 1.58 -1.83
C MET A 30 14.07 0.66 -2.68
N LYS A 31 15.12 1.20 -3.31
CA LYS A 31 16.14 0.43 -4.05
C LYS A 31 16.84 -0.58 -3.14
N MET A 32 17.27 -0.14 -1.94
CA MET A 32 17.89 -1.02 -0.95
C MET A 32 16.93 -2.14 -0.47
N LYS A 33 15.62 -1.88 -0.51
CA LYS A 33 14.58 -2.86 -0.11
C LYS A 33 14.09 -3.75 -1.24
N ASN A 34 14.58 -3.55 -2.45
CA ASN A 34 14.07 -4.20 -3.67
C ASN A 34 12.53 -4.11 -3.78
N LYS A 35 11.98 -2.91 -3.54
CA LYS A 35 10.54 -2.65 -3.65
C LYS A 35 10.26 -1.72 -4.82
N LEU A 36 9.24 -2.07 -5.61
CA LEU A 36 8.77 -1.24 -6.72
C LEU A 36 8.42 0.17 -6.23
N TRP A 37 9.11 1.15 -6.81
CA TRP A 37 8.89 2.57 -6.60
C TRP A 37 9.34 3.32 -7.86
N PRO A 38 8.59 4.32 -8.35
CA PRO A 38 7.33 4.85 -7.82
C PRO A 38 6.13 3.91 -8.09
N ARG A 39 5.02 4.12 -7.36
CA ARG A 39 3.76 3.38 -7.58
C ARG A 39 2.73 4.27 -8.24
N VAL A 40 2.23 3.86 -9.41
CA VAL A 40 1.15 4.54 -10.12
C VAL A 40 -0.20 4.19 -9.47
N LYS A 41 -1.10 5.17 -9.39
CA LYS A 41 -2.46 4.95 -8.86
C LYS A 41 -3.28 4.18 -9.91
N GLY A 42 -4.04 3.16 -9.48
CA GLY A 42 -4.87 2.37 -10.40
C GLY A 42 -5.93 3.16 -11.18
N GLN A 43 -6.40 4.30 -10.65
CA GLN A 43 -7.30 5.22 -11.37
C GLN A 43 -6.63 5.97 -12.52
N SER A 44 -5.31 6.10 -12.48
CA SER A 44 -4.51 6.75 -13.51
C SER A 44 -4.04 5.76 -14.59
N MET A 45 -4.50 4.51 -14.52
CA MET A 45 -4.20 3.47 -15.49
C MET A 45 -5.38 3.28 -16.45
N ASN A 46 -5.13 2.60 -17.56
CA ASN A 46 -6.20 2.20 -18.48
C ASN A 46 -7.03 1.07 -17.87
N ALA A 47 -8.25 0.88 -18.39
CA ALA A 47 -9.16 -0.18 -17.91
C ALA A 47 -8.59 -1.60 -18.07
N VAL A 48 -7.66 -1.78 -19.01
CA VAL A 48 -6.95 -3.06 -19.23
C VAL A 48 -5.99 -3.41 -18.09
N ASP A 49 -5.34 -2.42 -17.50
CA ASP A 49 -4.26 -2.64 -16.52
C ASP A 49 -4.79 -2.73 -15.08
N HIS A 50 -5.93 -2.08 -14.79
CA HIS A 50 -6.47 -2.03 -13.44
C HIS A 50 -8.01 -1.97 -13.45
N PRO A 51 -8.71 -2.67 -12.54
CA PRO A 51 -10.17 -2.58 -12.37
C PRO A 51 -10.73 -1.19 -12.07
N TYR A 52 -9.87 -0.22 -11.75
CA TYR A 52 -10.26 1.17 -11.46
C TYR A 52 -9.81 2.12 -12.57
N GLY A 53 -9.17 1.59 -13.61
CA GLY A 53 -8.71 2.37 -14.74
C GLY A 53 -9.89 2.82 -15.61
N THR A 54 -9.80 4.04 -16.13
CA THR A 54 -10.90 4.69 -16.85
C THR A 54 -10.36 5.77 -17.76
N HIS A 55 -11.07 6.02 -18.85
CA HIS A 55 -10.61 6.90 -19.93
C HIS A 55 -10.95 8.38 -19.71
N ARG A 56 -11.99 8.70 -18.92
CA ARG A 56 -12.60 10.06 -18.91
C ARG A 56 -12.51 10.82 -17.59
N SER A 57 -12.36 10.15 -16.45
CA SER A 57 -12.37 10.80 -15.13
C SER A 57 -11.57 9.98 -14.14
N SER A 58 -10.88 10.61 -13.18
CA SER A 58 -10.23 9.91 -12.08
C SER A 58 -11.21 9.36 -11.03
N ARG A 59 -12.53 9.50 -11.23
CA ARG A 59 -13.54 8.96 -10.33
C ARG A 59 -13.52 7.43 -10.34
N LYS A 60 -13.61 6.85 -9.15
CA LYS A 60 -13.80 5.41 -8.98
C LYS A 60 -15.22 5.04 -9.40
N GLY A 61 -15.35 4.24 -10.44
CA GLY A 61 -16.65 3.74 -10.93
C GLY A 61 -17.27 2.66 -10.03
N GLN A 62 -16.47 2.03 -9.17
CA GLN A 62 -16.89 0.94 -8.29
C GLN A 62 -16.42 1.18 -6.84
N PRO A 63 -17.09 0.56 -5.84
CA PRO A 63 -16.63 0.59 -4.45
C PRO A 63 -15.20 0.10 -4.31
N THR A 64 -14.41 0.72 -3.43
CA THR A 64 -13.03 0.26 -3.18
C THR A 64 -12.92 -1.01 -2.35
N ILE A 65 -14.04 -1.53 -1.85
CA ILE A 65 -14.06 -2.68 -0.95
C ILE A 65 -14.08 -3.92 -1.85
N ALA A 66 -13.00 -4.70 -1.80
CA ALA A 66 -12.94 -5.95 -2.54
C ALA A 66 -13.70 -7.05 -1.80
N ASP A 67 -14.42 -7.88 -2.56
CA ASP A 67 -15.11 -9.06 -2.02
C ASP A 67 -14.14 -10.03 -1.36
N LYS A 68 -14.64 -10.75 -0.33
CA LYS A 68 -13.83 -11.67 0.49
C LYS A 68 -13.13 -12.74 -0.35
N ASN A 69 -13.84 -13.21 -1.39
CA ASN A 69 -13.45 -14.31 -2.26
C ASN A 69 -13.17 -13.84 -3.70
N ALA A 70 -12.91 -12.54 -3.92
CA ALA A 70 -12.57 -12.03 -5.24
C ALA A 70 -11.38 -12.81 -5.85
N PRO A 71 -11.40 -13.09 -7.17
CA PRO A 71 -10.29 -13.74 -7.85
C PRO A 71 -9.04 -12.84 -7.88
N PRO A 72 -7.85 -13.40 -8.15
CA PRO A 72 -6.66 -12.59 -8.44
C PRO A 72 -6.95 -11.64 -9.63
N GLY A 73 -6.47 -10.40 -9.56
CA GLY A 73 -6.80 -9.35 -10.52
C GLY A 73 -7.98 -8.47 -10.09
N ALA A 74 -9.07 -9.05 -9.60
CA ALA A 74 -10.22 -8.30 -9.07
C ALA A 74 -10.06 -7.89 -7.60
N LYS A 75 -9.21 -8.60 -6.84
CA LYS A 75 -8.93 -8.34 -5.41
C LYS A 75 -8.02 -7.12 -5.20
N VAL A 76 -8.53 -5.92 -5.50
CA VAL A 76 -7.78 -4.65 -5.43
C VAL A 76 -8.48 -3.60 -4.57
N GLY A 77 -7.73 -2.67 -3.98
CA GLY A 77 -8.27 -1.63 -3.09
C GLY A 77 -8.23 -2.04 -1.61
N LYS A 78 -9.34 -1.86 -0.89
CA LYS A 78 -9.48 -2.25 0.51
C LYS A 78 -9.83 -3.73 0.57
N ILE A 79 -8.85 -4.57 0.91
CA ILE A 79 -9.01 -6.02 0.97
C ILE A 79 -9.51 -6.41 2.36
N ARG A 80 -10.70 -7.01 2.42
CA ARG A 80 -11.32 -7.51 3.67
C ARG A 80 -11.37 -6.47 4.82
N PRO A 81 -11.81 -5.23 4.56
CA PRO A 81 -11.95 -4.24 5.64
C PRO A 81 -13.12 -4.61 6.54
N ARG A 82 -12.92 -4.60 7.87
CA ARG A 82 -14.02 -4.68 8.85
C ARG A 82 -14.78 -3.35 8.96
N ARG A 83 -14.07 -2.24 8.80
CA ARG A 83 -14.58 -0.87 8.80
C ARG A 83 -13.84 -0.08 7.73
N THR A 84 -14.49 0.92 7.16
CA THR A 84 -13.85 1.89 6.27
C THR A 84 -14.05 3.31 6.77
N GLY A 85 -13.10 4.20 6.48
CA GLY A 85 -13.15 5.60 6.91
C GLY A 85 -12.07 5.91 7.95
N MET A 86 -12.07 7.13 8.46
CA MET A 86 -11.18 7.54 9.54
C MET A 86 -11.55 6.80 10.82
N GLN A 87 -10.55 6.27 11.51
CA GLN A 87 -10.74 5.74 12.85
C GLN A 87 -10.87 6.92 13.81
N ARG A 88 -12.11 7.14 14.27
CA ARG A 88 -12.38 7.79 15.55
C ARG A 88 -12.18 6.74 16.64
#